data_AF-A0A933DYI0-F1
#
_entry.id   AF-A0A933DYI0-F1
#
_cell.length_a   1.000
_cell.length_b   1.000
_cell.length_c   1.000
_cell.angle_alpha   90.00
_cell.angle_beta   90.00
_cell.angle_gamma   90.00
#
_symmetry.space_group_name_H-M   'P 1'
#
loop_
_entity.id
_entity.type
_entity.pdbx_description
1 polymer ?
#
loop_
_entity_poly.entity_id
_entity_poly.type
_entity_poly.pdbx_seq_one_letter_code
_entity_poly.pdbx_strand_id
1 'polypeptide(L)'
;MTAWQCIGCGRIEGPQPCIGVCQDRKVDFIYASDHDRVLAELVLVRSRVEVLAAIVRQLAHTTPRGGEWERTYRALQVRARRMLATLATGER
;
A
#
# COMPACT_ATOMS: atom_id res chain seq x y z
N MET A 1 6.85 -16.38 13.66
CA MET A 1 7.84 -17.40 14.11
C MET A 1 8.99 -16.64 14.73
N THR A 2 9.57 -17.07 15.84
CA THR A 2 10.69 -16.35 16.47
C THR A 2 11.98 -17.13 16.35
N ALA A 3 13.08 -16.46 16.01
CA ALA A 3 14.41 -17.05 15.99
C ALA A 3 15.43 -16.09 16.63
N TRP A 4 16.59 -16.64 16.99
CA TRP A 4 17.72 -15.84 17.47
C TRP A 4 18.55 -15.33 16.31
N GLN A 5 18.73 -14.01 16.23
CA GLN A 5 19.56 -13.36 15.23
C GLN A 5 20.70 -12.57 15.90
N CYS A 6 21.93 -12.75 15.40
CA CYS A 6 23.06 -11.94 15.81
C CYS A 6 22.93 -10.52 15.25
N ILE A 7 23.00 -9.49 16.11
CA ILE A 7 22.86 -8.08 15.69
C ILE A 7 24.05 -7.54 14.87
N GLY A 8 25.18 -8.25 14.86
CA GLY A 8 26.37 -7.83 14.13
C GLY A 8 26.45 -8.43 12.74
N CYS A 9 26.45 -9.76 12.65
CA CYS A 9 26.64 -10.48 11.39
C CYS A 9 25.35 -11.03 10.76
N GLY A 10 24.19 -10.86 11.42
CA GLY A 10 22.89 -11.27 10.87
C GLY A 10 22.62 -12.78 10.87
N ARG A 11 23.53 -13.60 11.41
CA ARG A 11 23.37 -15.06 11.57
C ARG A 11 22.05 -15.41 12.26
N ILE A 12 21.30 -16.34 11.68
CA ILE A 12 20.05 -16.89 12.21
C ILE A 12 20.29 -18.37 12.47
N GLU A 13 20.28 -18.79 13.74
CA GLU A 13 20.40 -20.19 14.24
C GLU A 13 21.47 -21.11 13.59
N GLY A 14 22.43 -21.61 14.38
CA GLY A 14 23.53 -22.48 13.93
C GLY A 14 24.90 -21.78 13.88
N PRO A 15 26.03 -22.51 13.86
CA PRO A 15 27.36 -21.90 13.86
C PRO A 15 27.69 -21.28 12.50
N GLN A 16 28.00 -19.99 12.49
CA GLN A 16 28.70 -19.28 11.40
C GLN A 16 29.99 -18.70 11.99
N PRO A 17 31.05 -18.50 11.20
CA PRO A 17 32.27 -17.86 11.69
C PRO A 17 31.93 -16.46 12.22
N CYS A 18 31.97 -16.32 13.54
CA CYS A 18 31.62 -15.08 14.24
C CYS A 18 32.74 -14.79 15.24
N ILE A 19 33.21 -13.55 15.27
CA ILE A 19 34.25 -13.09 16.21
C ILE A 19 33.74 -12.99 17.66
N GLY A 20 32.44 -13.22 17.90
CA GLY A 20 31.87 -13.41 19.24
C GLY A 20 31.65 -12.14 20.06
N VAL A 21 31.74 -10.95 19.44
CA VAL A 21 31.59 -9.65 20.14
C VAL A 21 30.13 -9.16 20.17
N CYS A 22 29.26 -9.72 19.33
CA CYS A 22 27.88 -9.26 19.16
C CYS A 22 26.89 -10.13 19.95
N GLN A 23 25.75 -9.55 20.33
CA GLN A 23 24.68 -10.25 21.07
C GLN A 23 23.65 -10.84 20.10
N ASP A 24 23.12 -12.02 20.43
CA ASP A 24 21.92 -12.54 19.77
C ASP A 24 20.66 -11.89 20.36
N ARG A 25 19.74 -11.50 19.50
CA ARG A 25 18.41 -10.97 19.87
C ARG A 25 17.33 -11.87 19.30
N LYS A 26 16.28 -12.08 20.09
CA LYS A 26 15.08 -12.75 19.61
C LYS A 26 14.35 -11.79 18.67
N VAL A 27 14.11 -12.22 17.45
CA VAL A 27 13.41 -11.42 16.42
C VAL A 27 12.29 -12.24 15.79
N ASP A 28 11.29 -11.54 15.27
CA ASP A 28 10.17 -12.14 14.57
C ASP A 28 10.47 -12.30 13.08
N PHE A 29 10.23 -13.50 12.58
CA PHE A 29 10.28 -13.86 11.17
C PHE A 29 8.89 -14.23 10.66
N ILE A 30 8.68 -13.88 9.39
CA ILE A 30 7.58 -14.34 8.55
C ILE A 30 8.17 -15.04 7.33
N TYR A 31 7.37 -15.89 6.69
CA TYR A 31 7.79 -16.48 5.42
C TYR A 31 7.89 -15.39 4.36
N ALA A 32 8.89 -15.50 3.48
CA ALA A 32 9.05 -14.57 2.37
C ALA A 32 7.79 -14.51 1.50
N SER A 33 7.11 -15.65 1.30
CA SER A 33 5.84 -15.71 0.58
C SER A 33 4.72 -14.89 1.22
N ASP A 34 4.67 -14.82 2.56
CA ASP A 34 3.69 -13.99 3.26
C ASP A 34 4.02 -12.51 3.12
N HIS A 35 5.29 -12.16 3.22
CA HIS A 35 5.77 -10.80 2.98
C HIS A 35 5.42 -10.34 1.55
N ASP A 36 5.73 -11.15 0.54
CA ASP A 36 5.51 -10.82 -0.86
C ASP A 36 4.02 -10.69 -1.19
N ARG A 37 3.19 -11.56 -0.60
CA ARG A 37 1.73 -11.47 -0.70
C ARG A 37 1.21 -10.15 -0.11
N VAL A 38 1.63 -9.79 1.10
CA VAL A 38 1.22 -8.53 1.74
C VAL A 38 1.71 -7.32 0.94
N LEU A 39 2.91 -7.37 0.37
CA LEU A 39 3.41 -6.30 -0.50
C LEU A 39 2.55 -6.14 -1.75
N ALA A 40 2.18 -7.25 -2.41
CA ALA A 40 1.31 -7.20 -3.58
C ALA A 40 -0.07 -6.63 -3.24
N GLU A 41 -0.69 -7.09 -2.14
CA GLU A 41 -1.95 -6.54 -1.63
C GLU A 41 -1.84 -5.04 -1.30
N LEU A 42 -0.74 -4.62 -0.68
CA LEU A 42 -0.50 -3.23 -0.32
C LEU A 42 -0.38 -2.32 -1.56
N VAL A 43 0.29 -2.79 -2.61
CA VAL A 43 0.39 -2.05 -3.88
C VAL A 43 -1.00 -1.85 -4.48
N LEU A 44 -1.85 -2.88 -4.50
CA LEU A 44 -3.22 -2.79 -5.00
C LEU A 44 -4.07 -1.83 -4.15
N VAL A 45 -3.98 -1.89 -2.83
CA VAL A 45 -4.73 -0.98 -1.94
C VAL A 45 -4.27 0.47 -2.16
N ARG A 46 -2.96 0.72 -2.26
CA ARG A 46 -2.42 2.06 -2.51
C ARG A 46 -2.91 2.62 -3.85
N SER A 47 -2.91 1.82 -4.92
CA SER A 47 -3.41 2.27 -6.22
C SER A 47 -4.91 2.61 -6.16
N ARG A 48 -5.71 1.84 -5.42
CA ARG A 48 -7.14 2.13 -5.22
C ARG A 48 -7.36 3.44 -4.46
N VAL A 49 -6.58 3.68 -3.40
CA VAL A 49 -6.64 4.92 -2.63
C VAL A 49 -6.29 6.13 -3.49
N GLU A 50 -5.25 6.06 -4.33
CA GLU A 50 -4.86 7.17 -5.21
C GLU A 50 -5.95 7.54 -6.22
N VAL A 51 -6.61 6.53 -6.81
CA VAL A 51 -7.75 6.74 -7.71
C VAL A 51 -8.88 7.46 -6.99
N LEU A 52 -9.26 7.01 -5.79
CA LEU A 52 -10.33 7.66 -5.02
C LEU A 52 -9.93 9.09 -4.59
N ALA A 53 -8.71 9.28 -4.10
CA ALA A 53 -8.18 10.56 -3.67
C ALA A 53 -8.15 11.58 -4.81
N ALA A 54 -7.91 11.16 -6.05
CA ALA A 54 -7.95 12.04 -7.20
C ALA A 54 -9.35 12.65 -7.44
N ILE A 55 -10.43 11.89 -7.25
CA ILE A 55 -11.80 12.45 -7.33
C ILE A 55 -12.09 13.39 -6.17
N VAL A 56 -11.70 13.03 -4.96
CA VAL A 56 -11.92 13.88 -3.77
C VAL A 56 -11.19 15.22 -3.92
N ARG A 57 -9.92 15.19 -4.36
CA ARG A 57 -9.16 16.42 -4.68
C ARG A 57 -9.84 17.24 -5.76
N GLN A 58 -10.31 16.60 -6.83
CA GLN A 58 -11.02 17.31 -7.89
C GLN A 58 -12.29 17.97 -7.36
N LEU A 59 -13.10 17.26 -6.57
CA LEU A 59 -14.30 17.82 -5.95
C LEU A 59 -13.96 19.02 -5.05
N ALA A 60 -12.96 18.88 -4.18
CA ALA A 60 -12.57 19.92 -3.23
C ALA A 60 -12.08 21.22 -3.89
N HIS A 61 -11.45 21.11 -5.06
CA HIS A 61 -10.85 22.26 -5.75
C HIS A 61 -11.64 22.73 -6.98
N THR A 62 -12.75 22.08 -7.33
CA THR A 62 -13.57 22.52 -8.46
C THR A 62 -14.50 23.64 -8.04
N THR A 63 -14.32 24.82 -8.63
CA THR A 63 -15.23 25.97 -8.46
C THR A 63 -15.93 26.25 -9.79
N PRO A 64 -17.20 25.84 -9.96
CA PRO A 64 -17.96 26.13 -11.17
C PRO A 64 -18.12 27.64 -11.38
N ARG A 65 -18.18 28.07 -12.65
CA ARG A 65 -18.61 29.44 -12.98
C ARG A 65 -20.10 29.60 -12.66
N GLY A 66 -20.57 30.84 -12.52
CA GLY A 66 -21.97 31.14 -12.27
C GLY A 66 -22.90 30.40 -13.26
N GLY A 67 -23.91 29.72 -12.74
CA GLY A 67 -24.86 28.93 -13.55
C GLY A 67 -24.37 27.55 -14.02
N GLU A 68 -23.07 27.24 -13.94
CA GLU A 68 -22.49 25.99 -14.46
C GLU A 68 -22.35 24.88 -13.40
N TRP A 69 -22.92 25.07 -12.20
CA TRP A 69 -22.79 24.11 -11.10
C TRP A 69 -23.36 22.74 -11.45
N GLU A 70 -24.51 22.68 -12.12
CA GLU A 70 -25.19 21.43 -12.44
C GLU A 70 -24.43 20.64 -13.51
N ARG A 71 -23.94 21.33 -14.55
CA ARG A 71 -23.09 20.74 -15.58
C ARG A 71 -21.80 20.20 -14.97
N THR A 72 -21.15 20.97 -14.10
CA THR A 72 -19.91 20.58 -13.43
C THR A 72 -20.12 19.38 -12.52
N TYR A 73 -21.21 19.37 -11.75
CA TYR A 73 -21.60 18.25 -10.89
C TYR A 73 -21.87 16.97 -11.69
N ARG A 74 -22.63 17.05 -12.79
CA ARG A 74 -22.87 15.89 -13.67
C ARG A 74 -21.57 15.34 -14.27
N ALA A 75 -20.65 16.22 -14.69
CA ALA A 75 -19.35 15.81 -15.20
C ALA A 75 -18.51 15.09 -14.12
N LEU A 76 -18.50 15.60 -12.89
CA LEU A 76 -17.86 14.94 -11.74
C LEU A 76 -18.46 13.56 -11.47
N GLN A 77 -19.79 13.42 -11.51
CA GLN A 77 -20.45 12.11 -11.35
C GLN A 77 -20.06 11.11 -12.44
N VAL A 78 -20.05 11.53 -13.71
CA VAL A 78 -19.63 10.66 -14.83
C VAL A 78 -18.20 10.18 -14.62
N ARG A 79 -17.30 11.09 -14.22
CA ARG A 79 -15.91 10.74 -13.93
C ARG A 79 -15.79 9.78 -12.75
N ALA A 80 -16.48 10.05 -11.65
CA ALA A 80 -16.49 9.20 -10.47
C ALA A 80 -16.99 7.78 -10.79
N ARG A 81 -18.09 7.65 -11.55
CA ARG A 81 -18.62 6.33 -11.97
C ARG A 81 -17.61 5.56 -12.81
N ARG A 82 -16.89 6.20 -13.74
CA ARG A 82 -15.84 5.54 -14.55
C ARG A 82 -14.68 5.04 -13.68
N MET A 83 -14.27 5.84 -12.71
CA MET A 83 -13.18 5.48 -11.80
C MET A 83 -13.58 4.32 -10.87
N LEU A 84 -14.81 4.34 -10.34
CA LEU A 84 -15.36 3.22 -9.56
C LEU A 84 -15.47 1.93 -10.38
N ALA A 85 -15.90 2.00 -11.65
CA ALA A 85 -15.95 0.84 -12.53
C ALA A 85 -14.55 0.24 -12.80
N THR A 86 -13.53 1.09 -12.90
CA THR A 86 -12.14 0.66 -13.05
C THR A 86 -11.65 -0.09 -11.81
N LEU A 87 -11.98 0.43 -10.62
CA LEU A 87 -11.63 -0.21 -9.34
C LEU A 87 -12.32 -1.58 -9.19
N ALA A 88 -13.59 -1.69 -9.54
CA ALA A 88 -14.36 -2.94 -9.49
C ALA A 88 -13.88 -4.00 -10.49
N THR A 89 -13.26 -3.58 -11.60
CA THR A 89 -12.68 -4.51 -12.58
C THR A 89 -11.32 -5.03 -12.10
N GLY A 90 -10.54 -4.23 -11.39
CA GLY A 90 -9.30 -4.65 -10.72
C GLY A 90 -9.51 -5.43 -9.41
N GLU A 91 -10.75 -5.83 -9.11
CA GLU A 91 -11.11 -6.74 -8.02
C GLU A 91 -11.36 -8.18 -8.49
N ARG A 92 -11.47 -8.40 -9.82
CA ARG A 92 -11.52 -9.72 -10.45
C ARG A 92 -10.14 -10.14 -10.92
#